data_AF-A0A075GRL4-F1
#
_entry.id   AF-A0A075GRL4-F1
#
_cell.length_a   1.000
_cell.length_b   1.000
_cell.length_c   1.000
_cell.angle_alpha   90.00
_cell.angle_beta   90.00
_cell.angle_gamma   90.00
#
_symmetry.space_group_name_H-M   'P 1'
#
loop_
_entity.id
_entity.type
_entity.pdbx_description
1 polymer ?
#
loop_
_entity_poly.entity_id
_entity_poly.type
_entity_poly.pdbx_seq_one_letter_code
_entity_poly.pdbx_strand_id
1 'polypeptide(L)' 'MKSDLIICQHCGNKILEYFSTNYNGKRGKCKSCNTDFPLE' A
#
# COMPACT_ATOMS: atom_id res chain seq x y z
N MET A 1 6.10 13.05 12.47
CA MET A 1 6.27 12.40 11.16
C MET A 1 4.90 12.27 10.50
N LYS A 2 4.68 12.87 9.33
CA LYS A 2 3.48 12.58 8.52
C LYS A 2 3.70 11.19 7.94
N SER A 3 3.01 10.19 8.48
CA SER A 3 2.80 8.94 7.77
C SER A 3 1.78 9.26 6.68
N ASP A 4 2.24 9.46 5.46
CA ASP A 4 1.37 9.61 4.30
C ASP A 4 0.41 8.43 4.26
N LEU A 5 -0.84 8.71 4.63
CA LEU A 5 -1.91 7.73 4.67
C LEU A 5 -2.26 7.39 3.23
N ILE A 6 -1.68 6.32 2.71
CA ILE A 6 -2.04 5.81 1.39
C ILE A 6 -3.45 5.22 1.49
N ILE A 7 -4.37 5.77 0.70
CA ILE A 7 -5.77 5.35 0.67
C ILE A 7 -6.01 4.58 -0.63
N CYS A 8 -6.71 3.45 -0.54
CA CYS A 8 -7.10 2.67 -1.70
C CYS A 8 -8.13 3.43 -2.52
N GLN A 9 -7.83 3.67 -3.79
CA GLN A 9 -8.74 4.40 -4.68
C GLN A 9 -10.01 3.62 -5.05
N HIS A 10 -10.02 2.29 -4.85
CA HIS A 10 -11.19 1.46 -5.10
C HIS A 10 -12.18 1.46 -3.94
N CYS A 11 -11.69 1.26 -2.72
CA CYS A 11 -12.55 1.05 -1.54
C CYS A 11 -12.41 2.12 -0.45
N GLY A 12 -11.61 3.17 -0.66
CA GLY A 12 -11.40 4.27 0.30
C GLY A 12 -10.72 3.84 1.61
N ASN A 13 -10.30 2.59 1.72
CA ASN A 13 -9.69 2.03 2.92
C ASN A 13 -8.19 2.27 2.95
N LYS A 14 -7.61 2.26 4.16
CA LYS A 14 -6.19 2.45 4.36
C LYS A 14 -5.39 1.30 3.74
N ILE A 15 -4.38 1.65 2.95
CA ILE A 15 -3.39 0.73 2.41
C ILE A 15 -2.28 0.55 3.45
N LEU A 16 -1.87 -0.70 3.65
CA LEU A 16 -0.72 -1.03 4.49
C LEU A 16 0.54 -1.02 3.61
N GLU A 17 1.44 -0.07 3.86
CA GLU A 17 2.77 -0.08 3.26
C GLU A 17 3.61 -1.21 3.87
N TYR A 18 4.28 -1.96 3.02
CA TYR A 18 5.26 -2.97 3.38
C TYR A 18 6.44 -2.94 2.40
N PHE A 19 7.64 -3.18 2.91
CA PHE A 19 8.81 -3.34 2.06
C PHE A 19 8.86 -4.78 1.53
N SER A 20 9.07 -4.94 0.22
CA SER A 20 9.20 -6.26 -0.38
C SER A 20 10.59 -6.41 -1.01
N THR A 21 11.41 -7.27 -0.43
CA THR A 21 12.74 -7.60 -0.95
C THR A 21 12.70 -8.20 -2.35
N ASN A 22 11.63 -8.94 -2.68
CA ASN A 22 11.40 -9.52 -4.01
C ASN A 22 11.21 -8.45 -5.10
N TYR A 23 10.64 -7.30 -4.74
CA TYR A 23 10.38 -6.20 -5.68
C TYR A 23 11.34 -5.02 -5.49
N ASN A 24 12.35 -5.19 -4.62
CA ASN A 24 13.36 -4.19 -4.27
C ASN A 24 12.77 -2.79 -3.98
N GLY A 25 11.61 -2.73 -3.34
CA GLY A 25 10.88 -1.47 -3.19
C GLY A 25 9.70 -1.56 -2.23
N LYS A 26 9.05 -0.40 -2.04
CA LYS A 26 7.86 -0.26 -1.20
C LYS A 26 6.61 -0.65 -1.97
N ARG A 27 5.77 -1.46 -1.34
CA ARG A 27 4.47 -1.85 -1.86
C ARG A 27 3.38 -1.56 -0.86
N GLY A 28 2.19 -1.31 -1.37
CA GLY A 28 1.01 -1.08 -0.57
C GLY A 28 0.04 -2.23 -0.78
N LYS A 29 -0.48 -2.83 0.30
CA LYS A 29 -1.57 -3.79 0.20
C LYS A 29 -2.84 -3.24 0.85
N CYS A 30 -3.93 -3.22 0.10
CA CYS A 30 -5.25 -2.95 0.66
C CYS A 30 -5.82 -4.24 1.26
N LYS A 31 -6.15 -4.27 2.56
CA LYS A 31 -6.77 -5.45 3.18
C LYS A 31 -8.23 -5.67 2.76
N SER A 32 -8.98 -4.62 2.43
CA SER A 32 -10.38 -4.73 2.02
C SER A 32 -10.51 -5.21 0.57
N CYS A 33 -9.78 -4.57 -0.34
CA CYS A 33 -9.79 -4.93 -1.77
C CYS A 33 -8.88 -6.14 -2.07
N ASN A 34 -8.01 -6.51 -1.12
CA ASN A 34 -6.94 -7.52 -1.28
C ASN A 34 -6.02 -7.27 -2.49
N THR A 35 -5.90 -6.00 -2.91
CA THR A 35 -5.11 -5.54 -4.04
C THR A 35 -3.77 -5.00 -3.58
N ASP A 36 -2.72 -5.32 -4.32
CA ASP A 36 -1.37 -4.79 -4.15
C ASP A 36 -1.11 -3.64 -5.14
N PHE A 37 -0.43 -2.62 -4.63
CA PHE A 37 -0.10 -1.39 -5.34
C PHE A 37 1.42 -1.17 -5.26
N PRO A 38 2.11 -0.85 -6.36
CA PRO A 38 3.47 -0.33 -6.29
C PRO A 38 3.44 1.07 -5.66
N LEU A 39 4.33 1.33 -4.70
CA LEU A 39 4.46 2.66 -4.07
C LEU A 39 5.75 3.38 -4.48
N GLU A 40 6.67 2.66 -5.11
CA GLU A 40 7.97 3.13 -5.61
C GLU A 40 8.22 2.54 -7.00
#